data_AF-A0A7M1LH46-F1
#
_entry.id   AF-A0A7M1LH46-F1
#
_cell.length_a   1.000
_cell.length_b   1.000
_cell.length_c   1.000
_cell.angle_alpha   90.00
_cell.angle_beta   90.00
_cell.angle_gamma   90.00
#
_symmetry.space_group_name_H-M   'P 1'
#
loop_
_entity.id
_entity.type
_entity.pdbx_description
1 polymer ?
#
loop_
_entity_poly.entity_id
_entity_poly.type
_entity_poly.pdbx_seq_one_letter_code
_entity_poly.pdbx_strand_id
1 'polypeptide(L)'
;MLRYGEKEIQEFDPQKDLEIWENKNKRDYLIKMTLPEFCCLCPRSGYPDFATIYIEYTPENWVVELKAIKLYINSFMNRHISHEDSINEIYTILEEKLKPKYMKIVGDFNPRGNVHTVIEIDSNKLIKNNDKVEISEKSDIIEAIKEEFRVQKESKKTKIKENFHNKRESFKDKKEFSDKKRDGFNKKRDSFTKLNTKGLKPKLVKKDDKS
;
A
#
# COMPACT_ATOMS: atom_id res chain seq x y z
N MET A 1 -47.17 -13.48 -1.40
CA MET A 1 -46.89 -12.09 -1.82
C MET A 1 -45.87 -11.53 -0.85
N LEU A 2 -44.78 -10.94 -1.34
CA LEU A 2 -43.79 -10.30 -0.48
C LEU A 2 -44.43 -9.10 0.25
N ARG A 3 -44.02 -8.88 1.50
CA ARG A 3 -44.33 -7.65 2.23
C ARG A 3 -43.58 -6.48 1.61
N TYR A 4 -44.06 -5.26 1.83
CA TYR A 4 -43.48 -4.08 1.16
C TYR A 4 -41.99 -3.90 1.45
N GLY A 5 -41.55 -4.12 2.71
CA GLY A 5 -40.14 -3.97 3.09
C GLY A 5 -39.24 -5.05 2.49
N GLU A 6 -39.73 -6.29 2.40
CA GLU A 6 -39.01 -7.39 1.74
C GLU A 6 -38.76 -7.05 0.27
N LYS A 7 -39.79 -6.50 -0.40
CA LYS A 7 -39.69 -6.06 -1.78
C LYS A 7 -38.70 -4.89 -1.95
N GLU A 8 -38.80 -3.86 -1.11
CA GLU A 8 -37.89 -2.71 -1.16
C GLU A 8 -36.42 -3.14 -0.99
N ILE A 9 -36.14 -4.06 -0.06
CA ILE A 9 -34.77 -4.55 0.19
C ILE A 9 -34.28 -5.43 -0.96
N GLN A 10 -35.13 -6.34 -1.46
CA GLN A 10 -34.77 -7.29 -2.52
C GLN A 10 -34.50 -6.60 -3.86
N GLU A 11 -35.22 -5.51 -4.16
CA GLU A 11 -35.13 -4.79 -5.42
C GLU A 11 -34.12 -3.61 -5.38
N PHE A 12 -33.55 -3.29 -4.21
CA PHE A 12 -32.66 -2.15 -4.04
C PHE A 12 -31.33 -2.32 -4.80
N ASP A 13 -31.08 -1.43 -5.76
CA ASP A 13 -29.82 -1.31 -6.49
C ASP A 13 -29.05 -0.09 -5.98
N PRO A 14 -27.92 -0.26 -5.24
CA PRO A 14 -27.20 0.88 -4.67
C PRO A 14 -26.66 1.87 -5.72
N GLN A 15 -26.48 1.44 -6.97
CA GLN A 15 -26.05 2.34 -8.03
C GLN A 15 -27.19 3.20 -8.57
N LYS A 16 -28.46 2.82 -8.37
CA LYS A 16 -29.62 3.57 -8.87
C LYS A 16 -30.42 4.22 -7.75
N ASP A 17 -30.61 3.50 -6.65
CA ASP A 17 -31.58 3.82 -5.61
C ASP A 17 -30.96 4.48 -4.38
N LEU A 18 -29.62 4.59 -4.31
CA LEU A 18 -28.95 5.32 -3.25
C LEU A 18 -29.09 6.84 -3.46
N GLU A 19 -30.16 7.40 -2.90
CA GLU A 19 -30.51 8.81 -2.98
C GLU A 19 -29.56 9.70 -2.13
N ILE A 20 -29.26 10.89 -2.67
CA ILE A 20 -28.37 11.88 -2.07
C ILE A 20 -28.98 13.29 -2.19
N TRP A 21 -28.64 14.16 -1.25
CA TRP A 21 -29.05 15.56 -1.18
C TRP A 21 -27.86 16.49 -1.37
N GLU A 22 -28.11 17.67 -1.93
CA GLU A 22 -27.11 18.74 -2.00
C GLU A 22 -26.75 19.25 -0.59
N ASN A 23 -25.45 19.36 -0.31
CA ASN A 23 -24.93 20.04 0.87
C ASN A 23 -24.96 21.56 0.65
N LYS A 24 -25.91 22.25 1.30
CA LYS A 24 -26.05 23.72 1.20
C LYS A 24 -25.14 24.51 2.16
N ASN A 25 -24.40 23.82 3.03
CA ASN A 25 -23.61 24.46 4.08
C ASN A 25 -22.15 24.65 3.65
N LYS A 26 -21.60 25.84 3.95
CA LYS A 26 -20.20 26.18 3.62
C LYS A 26 -19.17 25.67 4.64
N ARG A 27 -19.59 25.36 5.86
CA ARG A 27 -18.69 24.90 6.92
C ARG A 27 -18.43 23.41 6.78
N ASP A 28 -17.24 22.97 7.18
CA ASP A 28 -16.99 21.56 7.39
C ASP A 28 -17.67 21.08 8.67
N TYR A 29 -18.37 19.96 8.56
CA TYR A 29 -19.03 19.30 9.69
C TYR A 29 -18.91 17.79 9.53
N LEU A 30 -18.98 17.08 10.64
CA LEU A 30 -18.90 15.62 10.67
C LEU A 30 -20.30 15.04 10.88
N ILE A 31 -20.73 14.20 9.94
CA ILE A 31 -21.93 13.38 10.10
C ILE A 31 -21.49 12.05 10.70
N LYS A 32 -22.15 11.62 11.77
CA LYS A 32 -21.97 10.29 12.37
C LYS A 32 -23.28 9.52 12.33
N MET A 33 -23.24 8.31 11.82
CA MET A 33 -24.39 7.43 11.68
C MET A 33 -24.10 6.08 12.31
N THR A 34 -25.11 5.49 12.93
CA THR A 34 -25.06 4.15 13.50
C THR A 34 -26.17 3.33 12.88
N LEU A 35 -25.80 2.21 12.26
CA LEU A 35 -26.70 1.32 11.54
C LEU A 35 -26.58 -0.07 12.20
N PRO A 36 -27.36 -0.33 13.27
CA PRO A 36 -27.20 -1.51 14.11
C PRO A 36 -27.81 -2.80 13.53
N GLU A 37 -28.47 -2.71 12.39
CA GLU A 37 -29.25 -3.80 11.78
C GLU A 37 -28.56 -4.45 10.57
N PHE A 38 -27.23 -4.35 10.47
CA PHE A 38 -26.50 -5.04 9.40
C PHE A 38 -26.50 -6.55 9.63
N CYS A 39 -26.84 -7.28 8.57
CA CYS A 39 -26.80 -8.74 8.52
C CYS A 39 -26.30 -9.18 7.14
N CYS A 40 -25.53 -10.25 7.08
CA CYS A 40 -25.20 -10.96 5.84
C CYS A 40 -25.08 -12.47 6.09
N LEU A 41 -24.86 -13.24 5.02
CA LEU A 41 -24.62 -14.68 5.11
C LEU A 41 -23.14 -14.99 4.89
N CYS A 42 -22.56 -15.82 5.75
CA CYS A 42 -21.20 -16.30 5.58
C CYS A 42 -21.07 -17.08 4.25
N PRO A 43 -20.12 -16.73 3.35
CA PRO A 43 -20.00 -17.36 2.03
C PRO A 43 -19.80 -18.87 2.05
N ARG A 44 -19.14 -19.39 3.10
CA ARG A 44 -18.83 -20.82 3.21
C ARG A 44 -19.93 -21.62 3.88
N SER A 45 -20.50 -21.09 4.96
CA SER A 45 -21.39 -21.86 5.84
C SER A 45 -22.87 -21.50 5.71
N GLY A 46 -23.19 -20.35 5.13
CA GLY A 46 -24.55 -19.82 5.07
C GLY A 46 -25.12 -19.35 6.41
N TYR A 47 -24.38 -19.44 7.51
CA TYR A 47 -24.84 -18.88 8.79
C TYR A 47 -24.90 -17.35 8.73
N PRO A 48 -25.92 -16.74 9.36
CA PRO A 48 -26.03 -15.29 9.43
C PRO A 48 -24.93 -14.70 10.31
N ASP A 49 -24.35 -13.60 9.84
CA ASP A 49 -23.42 -12.76 10.56
C ASP A 49 -24.06 -11.39 10.77
N PHE A 50 -23.89 -10.81 11.96
CA PHE A 50 -24.49 -9.54 12.36
C PHE A 50 -23.40 -8.54 12.74
N ALA A 51 -23.63 -7.26 12.45
CA ALA A 51 -22.71 -6.20 12.83
C ALA A 51 -23.45 -4.89 13.13
N THR A 52 -22.79 -4.00 13.88
CA THR A 52 -23.13 -2.57 13.87
C THR A 52 -22.20 -1.86 12.92
N ILE A 53 -22.77 -1.13 11.94
CA ILE A 53 -21.99 -0.30 11.03
C ILE A 53 -21.99 1.13 11.54
N TYR A 54 -20.80 1.68 11.74
CA TYR A 54 -20.58 3.08 12.05
C TYR A 54 -20.05 3.79 10.81
N ILE A 55 -20.71 4.87 10.40
CA ILE A 55 -20.27 5.71 9.29
C ILE A 55 -19.98 7.09 9.85
N GLU A 56 -18.78 7.59 9.58
CA GLU A 56 -18.41 8.98 9.83
C GLU A 56 -17.96 9.61 8.51
N TYR A 57 -18.51 10.76 8.12
CA TYR A 57 -18.02 11.45 6.92
C TYR A 57 -18.21 12.95 7.00
N THR A 58 -17.32 13.68 6.34
CA THR A 58 -17.43 15.12 6.10
C THR A 58 -17.88 15.33 4.65
N PRO A 59 -19.10 15.82 4.41
CA PRO A 59 -19.61 15.99 3.06
C PRO A 59 -18.82 17.05 2.29
N GLU A 60 -18.67 16.84 0.97
CA GLU A 60 -18.31 17.91 0.05
C GLU A 60 -19.59 18.54 -0.51
N ASN A 61 -20.10 17.99 -1.62
CA ASN A 61 -21.31 18.49 -2.29
C ASN A 61 -22.57 17.69 -1.94
N TRP A 62 -22.42 16.48 -1.38
CA TRP A 62 -23.52 15.53 -1.24
C TRP A 62 -23.64 14.97 0.18
N VAL A 63 -24.88 14.74 0.60
CA VAL A 63 -25.27 14.10 1.87
C VAL A 63 -26.17 12.91 1.55
N VAL A 64 -25.96 11.76 2.16
CA VAL A 64 -26.79 10.57 1.89
C VAL A 64 -28.20 10.72 2.50
N GLU A 65 -29.22 10.21 1.82
CA GLU A 65 -30.58 10.13 2.36
C GLU A 65 -30.72 8.97 3.35
N LEU A 66 -31.47 9.18 4.45
CA LEU A 66 -31.53 8.24 5.59
C LEU A 66 -32.28 6.93 5.28
N LYS A 67 -33.38 6.98 4.51
CA LYS A 67 -34.10 5.77 4.08
C LYS A 67 -33.24 4.97 3.09
N ALA A 68 -32.56 5.61 2.15
CA ALA A 68 -31.74 4.99 1.13
C ALA A 68 -30.54 4.26 1.73
N ILE A 69 -29.80 4.88 2.65
CA ILE A 69 -28.68 4.21 3.33
C ILE A 69 -29.16 3.04 4.20
N LYS A 70 -30.31 3.17 4.87
CA LYS A 70 -30.92 2.07 5.62
C LYS A 70 -31.26 0.89 4.70
N LEU A 71 -31.91 1.15 3.55
CA LEU A 71 -32.24 0.10 2.58
C LEU A 71 -30.99 -0.53 1.97
N TYR A 72 -29.95 0.27 1.70
CA TYR A 72 -28.66 -0.24 1.22
C TYR A 72 -28.04 -1.23 2.21
N ILE A 73 -27.92 -0.85 3.48
CA ILE A 73 -27.39 -1.75 4.52
C ILE A 73 -28.25 -3.01 4.66
N ASN A 74 -29.57 -2.88 4.62
CA ASN A 74 -30.45 -4.04 4.76
C ASN A 74 -30.43 -4.97 3.54
N SER A 75 -29.99 -4.49 2.36
CA SER A 75 -29.84 -5.31 1.14
C SER A 75 -28.80 -6.44 1.30
N PHE A 76 -27.94 -6.37 2.30
CA PHE A 76 -26.95 -7.41 2.62
C PHE A 76 -27.55 -8.65 3.28
N MET A 77 -28.77 -8.58 3.83
CA MET A 77 -29.36 -9.62 4.69
C MET A 77 -29.33 -11.03 4.11
N ASN A 78 -29.52 -11.16 2.78
CA ASN A 78 -29.54 -12.45 2.08
C ASN A 78 -28.32 -12.69 1.18
N ARG A 79 -27.28 -11.85 1.29
CA ARG A 79 -26.10 -11.90 0.43
C ARG A 79 -25.00 -12.74 1.08
N HIS A 80 -24.42 -13.64 0.30
CA HIS A 80 -23.25 -14.44 0.70
C HIS A 80 -21.98 -13.63 0.49
N ILE A 81 -21.47 -12.99 1.54
CA ILE A 81 -20.35 -12.05 1.46
C ILE A 81 -19.50 -12.09 2.73
N SER A 82 -18.17 -11.96 2.57
CA SER A 82 -17.25 -11.92 3.71
C SER A 82 -17.42 -10.62 4.51
N HIS A 83 -16.93 -10.59 5.75
CA HIS A 83 -16.97 -9.38 6.56
C HIS A 83 -16.16 -8.28 5.87
N GLU A 84 -14.98 -8.63 5.38
CA GLU A 84 -14.04 -7.73 4.70
C GLU A 84 -14.63 -7.13 3.42
N ASP A 85 -15.20 -7.97 2.55
CA ASP A 85 -15.76 -7.51 1.28
C ASP A 85 -16.99 -6.64 1.52
N SER A 86 -17.82 -6.96 2.51
CA SER A 86 -19.02 -6.17 2.80
C SER A 86 -18.69 -4.73 3.20
N ILE A 87 -17.68 -4.52 4.05
CA ILE A 87 -17.27 -3.17 4.46
C ILE A 87 -16.56 -2.42 3.32
N ASN A 88 -15.75 -3.11 2.52
CA ASN A 88 -15.11 -2.50 1.34
C ASN A 88 -16.14 -2.07 0.30
N GLU A 89 -17.17 -2.87 0.06
CA GLU A 89 -18.24 -2.52 -0.88
C GLU A 89 -19.01 -1.29 -0.40
N ILE A 90 -19.44 -1.28 0.87
CA ILE A 90 -20.15 -0.14 1.47
C ILE A 90 -19.31 1.13 1.34
N TYR A 91 -18.02 1.07 1.66
CA TYR A 91 -17.11 2.19 1.53
C TYR A 91 -17.01 2.66 0.07
N THR A 92 -16.80 1.74 -0.87
CA THR A 92 -16.63 2.06 -2.29
C THR A 92 -17.86 2.77 -2.86
N ILE A 93 -19.05 2.21 -2.64
CA ILE A 93 -20.31 2.81 -3.12
C ILE A 93 -20.52 4.21 -2.54
N LEU A 94 -20.29 4.40 -1.24
CA LEU A 94 -20.46 5.70 -0.60
C LEU A 94 -19.42 6.71 -1.05
N GLU A 95 -18.16 6.30 -1.27
CA GLU A 95 -17.10 7.17 -1.76
C GLU A 95 -17.42 7.67 -3.17
N GLU A 96 -17.84 6.76 -4.07
CA GLU A 96 -18.22 7.09 -5.44
C GLU A 96 -19.41 8.06 -5.50
N LYS A 97 -20.43 7.82 -4.67
CA LYS A 97 -21.69 8.58 -4.66
C LYS A 97 -21.56 9.92 -3.97
N LEU A 98 -20.89 9.97 -2.82
CA LEU A 98 -20.84 11.16 -1.98
C LEU A 98 -19.62 12.04 -2.27
N LYS A 99 -18.51 11.43 -2.74
CA LYS A 99 -17.20 12.09 -2.91
C LYS A 99 -16.84 12.97 -1.70
N PRO A 100 -16.83 12.40 -0.48
CA PRO A 100 -16.68 13.19 0.73
C PRO A 100 -15.24 13.69 0.88
N LYS A 101 -15.05 14.76 1.65
CA LYS A 101 -13.70 15.25 2.02
C LYS A 101 -12.98 14.25 2.92
N TYR A 102 -13.74 13.55 3.74
CA TYR A 102 -13.29 12.55 4.69
C TYR A 102 -14.38 11.48 4.82
N MET A 103 -13.98 10.21 4.91
CA MET A 103 -14.88 9.13 5.28
C MET A 103 -14.18 8.06 6.08
N LYS A 104 -14.89 7.55 7.07
CA LYS A 104 -14.54 6.38 7.86
C LYS A 104 -15.75 5.48 8.00
N ILE A 105 -15.53 4.19 7.78
CA ILE A 105 -16.53 3.14 8.02
C ILE A 105 -15.91 2.10 8.94
N VAL A 106 -16.67 1.73 9.97
CA VAL A 106 -16.33 0.65 10.90
C VAL A 106 -17.46 -0.37 10.91
N GLY A 107 -17.15 -1.61 10.56
CA GLY A 107 -18.02 -2.75 10.81
C GLY A 107 -17.58 -3.47 12.07
N ASP A 108 -18.38 -3.39 13.13
CA ASP A 108 -18.18 -4.10 14.39
C ASP A 108 -19.05 -5.36 14.40
N PHE A 109 -18.44 -6.51 14.07
CA PHE A 109 -19.14 -7.78 13.90
C PHE A 109 -19.29 -8.53 15.20
N ASN A 110 -20.45 -9.16 15.39
CA ASN A 110 -20.69 -10.02 16.54
C ASN A 110 -19.70 -11.21 16.55
N PRO A 111 -19.23 -11.65 17.74
CA PRO A 111 -18.24 -12.71 17.82
C PRO A 111 -18.70 -14.03 17.20
N ARG A 112 -17.79 -14.68 16.47
CA ARG A 112 -18.00 -16.00 15.87
C ARG A 112 -16.87 -16.94 16.26
N GLY A 113 -17.21 -18.09 16.84
CA GLY A 113 -16.21 -19.03 17.34
C GLY A 113 -15.28 -18.42 18.39
N ASN A 114 -15.81 -17.51 19.23
CA ASN A 114 -15.07 -16.72 20.23
C ASN A 114 -14.04 -15.73 19.66
N VAL A 115 -14.14 -15.38 18.36
CA VAL A 115 -13.32 -14.34 17.73
C VAL A 115 -14.21 -13.15 17.42
N HIS A 116 -13.82 -11.99 17.94
CA HIS A 116 -14.43 -10.69 17.65
C HIS A 116 -13.65 -10.01 16.53
N THR A 117 -14.37 -9.46 15.56
CA THR A 117 -13.77 -8.86 14.35
C THR A 117 -14.31 -7.45 14.17
N VAL A 118 -13.38 -6.50 14.01
CA VAL A 118 -13.68 -5.12 13.64
C VAL A 118 -12.93 -4.80 12.36
N ILE A 119 -13.64 -4.35 11.34
CA ILE A 119 -13.05 -3.89 10.08
C ILE A 119 -13.23 -2.38 10.01
N GLU A 120 -12.13 -1.66 9.80
CA GLU A 120 -12.10 -0.20 9.73
C GLU A 120 -11.44 0.23 8.42
N ILE A 121 -12.12 1.11 7.69
CA ILE A 121 -11.55 1.86 6.56
C ILE A 121 -11.64 3.34 6.96
N ASP A 122 -10.50 4.03 6.98
CA ASP A 122 -10.40 5.45 7.35
C ASP A 122 -9.52 6.17 6.32
N SER A 123 -10.12 7.11 5.59
CA SER A 123 -9.46 7.83 4.49
C SER A 123 -8.24 8.65 4.94
N ASN A 124 -8.10 8.94 6.23
CA ASN A 124 -6.94 9.66 6.77
C ASN A 124 -5.81 8.73 7.23
N LYS A 125 -6.11 7.47 7.55
CA LYS A 125 -5.09 6.49 8.02
C LYS A 125 -4.45 5.73 6.87
N LEU A 126 -5.19 5.54 5.79
CA LEU A 126 -4.71 4.85 4.61
C LEU A 126 -3.94 5.84 3.74
N ILE A 127 -2.60 5.78 3.80
CA ILE A 127 -1.72 6.54 2.90
C ILE A 127 -2.19 6.28 1.47
N LYS A 128 -2.76 7.30 0.81
CA LYS A 128 -3.03 7.23 -0.63
C LYS A 128 -1.69 6.91 -1.29
N ASN A 129 -1.60 5.77 -1.99
CA ASN A 129 -0.41 5.36 -2.75
C ASN A 129 0.02 6.37 -3.84
N ASN A 130 -0.52 7.59 -3.88
CA ASN A 130 -0.04 8.69 -4.71
C ASN A 130 1.42 9.03 -4.43
N ASP A 131 1.93 8.76 -3.22
CA ASP A 131 3.36 8.90 -2.93
C ASP A 131 4.21 7.85 -3.69
N LYS A 132 3.65 6.71 -4.11
CA LYS A 132 4.40 5.72 -4.92
C LYS A 132 4.55 6.14 -6.39
N VAL A 133 3.59 6.87 -6.95
CA VAL A 133 3.69 7.39 -8.32
C VAL A 133 4.79 8.47 -8.37
N GLU A 134 4.82 9.37 -7.38
CA GLU A 134 5.93 10.32 -7.25
C GLU A 134 7.28 9.63 -7.01
N ILE A 135 7.32 8.52 -6.27
CA ILE A 135 8.56 7.76 -6.05
C ILE A 135 9.03 7.04 -7.32
N SER A 136 8.13 6.52 -8.18
CA SER A 136 8.55 5.90 -9.45
C SER A 136 9.06 6.92 -10.46
N GLU A 137 8.43 8.10 -10.56
CA GLU A 137 8.95 9.17 -11.43
C GLU A 137 10.29 9.71 -10.91
N LYS A 138 10.45 9.82 -9.59
CA LYS A 138 11.73 10.22 -8.98
C LYS A 138 12.78 9.12 -9.07
N SER A 139 12.44 7.84 -9.14
CA SER A 139 13.43 6.75 -9.25
C SER A 139 14.17 6.78 -10.57
N ASP A 140 13.46 7.03 -11.69
CA ASP A 140 14.08 7.10 -13.02
C ASP A 140 15.03 8.30 -13.13
N ILE A 141 14.64 9.44 -12.53
CA ILE A 141 15.50 10.63 -12.44
C ILE A 141 16.73 10.34 -11.57
N ILE A 142 16.56 9.67 -10.42
CA ILE A 142 17.67 9.29 -9.54
C ILE A 142 18.62 8.31 -10.25
N GLU A 143 18.09 7.38 -11.04
CA GLU A 143 18.89 6.40 -11.78
C GLU A 143 19.65 7.06 -12.94
N ALA A 144 19.01 8.00 -13.65
CA ALA A 144 19.67 8.84 -14.65
C ALA A 144 20.78 9.71 -14.05
N ILE A 145 20.52 10.36 -12.90
CA ILE A 145 21.53 11.17 -12.19
C ILE A 145 22.70 10.29 -11.73
N LYS A 146 22.43 9.08 -11.19
CA LYS A 146 23.48 8.14 -10.79
C LYS A 146 24.34 7.71 -11.98
N GLU A 147 23.73 7.47 -13.13
CA GLU A 147 24.44 7.08 -14.34
C GLU A 147 25.28 8.23 -14.89
N GLU A 148 24.74 9.46 -14.91
CA GLU A 148 25.48 10.66 -15.31
C GLU A 148 26.70 10.90 -14.39
N PHE A 149 26.53 10.76 -13.07
CA PHE A 149 27.63 10.82 -12.11
C PHE A 149 28.65 9.68 -12.31
N ARG A 150 28.22 8.47 -12.69
CA ARG A 150 29.09 7.33 -12.97
C ARG A 150 29.96 7.61 -14.19
N VAL A 151 29.35 8.09 -15.28
CA VAL A 151 30.04 8.48 -16.53
C VAL A 151 31.04 9.62 -16.27
N GLN A 152 30.66 10.62 -15.46
CA GLN A 152 31.58 11.70 -15.06
C GLN A 152 32.75 11.20 -14.20
N LYS A 153 32.53 10.21 -13.32
CA LYS A 153 33.61 9.57 -12.55
C LYS A 153 34.55 8.76 -13.45
N GLU A 154 34.02 8.02 -14.41
CA GLU A 154 34.82 7.21 -15.32
C GLU A 154 35.67 8.09 -16.24
N SER A 155 35.09 9.12 -16.85
CA SER A 155 35.83 10.09 -17.68
C SER A 155 36.92 10.84 -16.91
N LYS A 156 36.68 11.21 -15.64
CA LYS A 156 37.74 11.75 -14.76
C LYS A 156 38.83 10.71 -14.46
N LYS A 157 38.47 9.44 -14.25
CA LYS A 157 39.42 8.34 -13.99
C LYS A 157 40.29 8.05 -15.22
N THR A 158 39.73 8.14 -16.42
CA THR A 158 40.46 7.98 -17.69
C THR A 158 41.42 9.14 -17.92
N LYS A 159 40.99 10.39 -17.72
CA LYS A 159 41.88 11.58 -17.79
C LYS A 159 43.01 11.52 -16.76
N ILE A 160 42.73 11.05 -15.55
CA ILE A 160 43.77 10.83 -14.54
C ILE A 160 44.74 9.74 -15.01
N LYS A 161 44.24 8.61 -15.53
CA LYS A 161 45.11 7.53 -16.05
C LYS A 161 45.99 7.99 -17.23
N GLU A 162 45.45 8.77 -18.16
CA GLU A 162 46.22 9.36 -19.26
C GLU A 162 47.30 10.31 -18.74
N ASN A 163 46.96 11.20 -17.81
CA ASN A 163 47.94 12.07 -17.17
C ASN A 163 49.01 11.29 -16.39
N PHE A 164 48.65 10.19 -15.73
CA PHE A 164 49.61 9.30 -15.08
C PHE A 164 50.44 8.49 -16.08
N HIS A 165 49.91 8.15 -17.26
CA HIS A 165 50.65 7.47 -18.33
C HIS A 165 51.68 8.41 -18.95
N ASN A 166 51.28 9.62 -19.34
CA ASN A 166 52.17 10.66 -19.85
C ASN A 166 53.25 11.04 -18.82
N LYS A 167 52.88 11.12 -17.54
CA LYS A 167 53.84 11.34 -16.45
C LYS A 167 54.79 10.13 -16.31
N ARG A 168 54.30 8.89 -16.41
CA ARG A 168 55.16 7.69 -16.37
C ARG A 168 56.13 7.59 -17.54
N GLU A 169 55.75 8.00 -18.75
CA GLU A 169 56.70 8.09 -19.87
C GLU A 169 57.81 9.11 -19.60
N SER A 170 57.46 10.32 -19.12
CA SER A 170 58.45 11.32 -18.69
C SER A 170 59.36 10.86 -17.54
N PHE A 171 58.94 9.85 -16.77
CA PHE A 171 59.72 9.23 -15.70
C PHE A 171 60.52 8.00 -16.18
N LYS A 172 60.13 7.32 -17.26
CA LYS A 172 60.94 6.25 -17.88
C LYS A 172 62.22 6.82 -18.48
N ASP A 173 62.14 7.99 -19.11
CA ASP A 173 63.31 8.76 -19.56
C ASP A 173 64.26 9.13 -18.41
N LYS A 174 63.72 9.28 -17.18
CA LYS A 174 64.50 9.53 -15.96
C LYS A 174 64.97 8.26 -15.24
N LYS A 175 64.38 7.09 -15.53
CA LYS A 175 64.67 5.83 -14.85
C LYS A 175 65.78 5.03 -15.52
N GLU A 176 65.96 5.17 -16.85
CA GLU A 176 67.20 4.73 -17.52
C GLU A 176 68.46 5.37 -16.92
N PHE A 177 68.33 6.56 -16.31
CA PHE A 177 69.39 7.20 -15.56
C PHE A 177 69.65 6.57 -14.17
N SER A 178 68.69 5.86 -13.57
CA SER A 178 68.73 5.40 -12.16
C SER A 178 68.92 3.90 -11.95
N ASP A 179 68.63 3.05 -12.96
CA ASP A 179 68.73 1.58 -12.85
C ASP A 179 70.19 1.04 -12.79
N LYS A 180 71.19 1.93 -12.67
CA LYS A 180 72.58 1.56 -12.30
C LYS A 180 72.80 1.36 -10.80
N LYS A 181 71.79 1.53 -9.95
CA LYS A 181 71.94 1.39 -8.49
C LYS A 181 70.79 0.60 -7.89
N ARG A 182 71.14 -0.53 -7.25
CA ARG A 182 70.38 -1.30 -6.25
C ARG A 182 69.75 -2.59 -6.76
N ASP A 183 70.63 -3.55 -7.05
CA ASP A 183 70.46 -4.90 -6.55
C ASP A 183 70.62 -4.90 -5.03
N GLY A 184 69.73 -5.64 -4.35
CA GLY A 184 69.90 -6.00 -2.95
C GLY A 184 68.66 -5.73 -2.10
N PHE A 185 68.19 -6.79 -1.47
CA PHE A 185 67.17 -6.85 -0.40
C PHE A 185 65.72 -7.05 -0.82
N ASN A 186 65.37 -8.31 -1.13
CA ASN A 186 64.02 -8.82 -0.87
C ASN A 186 64.05 -10.31 -0.51
N LYS A 187 63.48 -10.66 0.65
CA LYS A 187 63.03 -11.98 1.18
C LYS A 187 62.80 -11.74 2.69
N LYS A 188 61.72 -12.12 3.36
CA LYS A 188 60.52 -12.91 3.08
C LYS A 188 59.53 -12.55 4.21
N ARG A 189 58.32 -12.15 3.86
CA ARG A 189 57.15 -12.11 4.76
C ARG A 189 56.20 -13.16 4.22
N ASP A 190 55.87 -14.18 5.00
CA ASP A 190 54.70 -15.03 4.74
C ASP A 190 54.21 -15.65 6.06
N SER A 191 52.93 -15.43 6.36
CA SER A 191 51.93 -16.45 6.73
C SER A 191 50.90 -15.93 7.75
N PHE A 192 49.66 -15.66 7.31
CA PHE A 192 48.45 -15.81 8.14
C PHE A 192 47.23 -16.06 7.23
N THR A 193 46.54 -17.17 7.48
CA THR A 193 45.38 -17.68 6.73
C THR A 193 44.07 -17.23 7.39
N LYS A 194 43.03 -16.93 6.58
CA LYS A 194 41.68 -16.47 7.02
C LYS A 194 40.69 -17.65 7.15
N LEU A 195 39.83 -17.62 8.18
CA LEU A 195 38.68 -18.52 8.37
C LEU A 195 37.39 -17.96 7.73
N ASN A 196 36.50 -18.86 7.29
CA ASN A 196 35.35 -18.62 6.42
C ASN A 196 34.04 -19.13 7.08
N THR A 197 33.00 -18.29 7.17
CA THR A 197 31.67 -18.65 7.71
C THR A 197 30.62 -18.62 6.60
N LYS A 198 30.26 -19.79 6.06
CA LYS A 198 29.09 -19.97 5.19
C LYS A 198 28.09 -20.90 5.87
N GLY A 199 26.80 -20.51 5.93
CA GLY A 199 25.73 -21.51 5.93
C GLY A 199 24.58 -21.41 6.94
N LEU A 200 24.06 -20.23 7.29
CA LEU A 200 22.78 -20.15 8.00
C LEU A 200 21.81 -19.22 7.26
N LYS A 201 20.80 -19.79 6.61
CA LYS A 201 19.59 -19.06 6.16
C LYS A 201 18.33 -19.76 6.70
N PRO A 202 17.32 -19.03 7.19
CA PRO A 202 16.10 -19.61 7.77
C PRO A 202 15.07 -20.07 6.71
N LYS A 203 14.18 -21.01 7.09
CA LYS A 203 13.09 -21.58 6.27
C LYS A 203 11.72 -20.93 6.55
N LEU A 204 10.91 -20.78 5.50
CA LEU A 204 9.48 -20.37 5.52
C LEU A 204 8.55 -21.59 5.36
N VAL A 205 7.38 -21.58 6.02
CA VAL A 205 6.34 -22.63 5.94
C VAL A 205 5.13 -22.12 5.13
N LYS A 206 4.60 -22.95 4.23
CA LYS A 206 3.41 -22.66 3.39
C LYS A 206 2.12 -23.16 4.05
N LYS A 207 1.00 -22.49 3.72
CA LYS A 207 -0.36 -22.71 4.23
C LYS A 207 -1.04 -23.81 3.39
N ASP A 208 -1.65 -24.81 4.05
CA ASP A 208 -2.45 -25.84 3.37
C ASP A 208 -3.92 -25.40 3.28
N ASP A 209 -4.47 -25.53 2.08
CA ASP A 209 -5.90 -25.42 1.78
C ASP A 209 -6.64 -26.67 2.28
N LYS A 210 -7.73 -26.48 3.03
CA LYS A 210 -8.74 -27.53 3.23
C LYS A 210 -10.14 -26.99 2.99
N SER A 211 -10.76 -27.67 2.01
CA SER A 211 -12.17 -27.88 1.66
C SER A 211 -13.24 -27.20 2.51
#